data_AF-A0A0P4V349-F1
#
_entry.id   AF-A0A0P4V349-F1
#
_cell.length_a   1.000
_cell.length_b   1.000
_cell.length_c   1.000
_cell.angle_alpha   90.00
_cell.angle_beta   90.00
_cell.angle_gamma   90.00
#
_symmetry.space_group_name_H-M   'P 1'
#
loop_
_entity.id
_entity.type
_entity.pdbx_description
1 polymer ?
#
loop_
_entity_poly.entity_id
_entity_poly.type
_entity_poly.pdbx_seq_one_letter_code
_entity_poly.pdbx_strand_id
1 'polypeptide(L)'
;MSSHTLKPLCYYQSDRRDEILSTIALEFGDHFEKLTIIQKREALAVMGLTTFAESLSEAQVMFHCSVMFSCVPRNFYLLAEQLTPDGRLALSIALAQSLRTYS
;
A
#
# COMPACT_ATOMS: atom_id res chain seq x y z
N MET A 1 -7.62 16.05 -46.18
CA MET A 1 -7.06 16.64 -44.95
C MET A 1 -7.68 15.89 -43.78
N SER A 2 -6.91 15.02 -43.12
CA SER A 2 -7.42 14.09 -42.10
C SER A 2 -7.44 14.77 -40.73
N SER A 3 -8.64 14.87 -40.13
CA SER A 3 -8.83 15.38 -38.78
C SER A 3 -8.55 14.25 -37.78
N HIS A 4 -7.33 14.23 -37.23
CA HIS A 4 -6.99 13.33 -36.13
C HIS A 4 -7.46 13.96 -34.81
N THR A 5 -8.65 13.61 -34.38
CA THR A 5 -9.12 13.91 -33.02
C THR A 5 -8.35 13.04 -32.04
N LEU A 6 -7.35 13.62 -31.37
CA LEU A 6 -6.69 13.01 -30.23
C LEU A 6 -7.75 12.77 -29.13
N LYS A 7 -8.06 11.50 -28.85
CA LYS A 7 -8.89 11.13 -27.70
C LYS A 7 -8.10 11.42 -26.40
N PRO A 8 -8.76 11.90 -25.33
CA PRO A 8 -8.09 12.20 -24.08
C PRO A 8 -7.63 10.92 -23.39
N LEU A 9 -6.33 10.81 -23.15
CA LEU A 9 -5.65 9.84 -22.29
C LEU A 9 -5.97 10.12 -20.81
N CYS A 10 -7.21 9.90 -20.35
CA CYS A 10 -7.55 10.12 -18.94
C CYS A 10 -8.40 9.03 -18.27
N TYR A 11 -8.77 7.94 -18.95
CA TYR A 11 -9.70 6.95 -18.37
C TYR A 11 -9.07 5.64 -17.86
N TYR A 12 -7.83 5.31 -18.22
CA TYR A 12 -7.25 4.00 -17.88
C TYR A 12 -6.64 3.88 -16.47
N GLN A 13 -6.53 4.98 -15.71
CA GLN A 13 -5.94 4.95 -14.37
C GLN A 13 -6.96 4.77 -13.24
N SER A 14 -8.25 5.05 -13.48
CA SER A 14 -9.29 4.92 -12.44
C SER A 14 -9.63 3.46 -12.16
N ASP A 15 -9.83 2.66 -13.21
CA ASP A 15 -10.29 1.27 -13.09
C ASP A 15 -9.29 0.40 -12.34
N ARG A 16 -8.00 0.57 -12.64
CA ARG A 16 -6.93 -0.18 -11.96
C ARG A 16 -6.76 0.23 -10.50
N ARG A 17 -7.01 1.51 -10.17
CA ARG A 17 -6.93 2.00 -8.78
C ARG A 17 -8.06 1.40 -7.94
N ASP A 18 -9.27 1.42 -8.47
CA ASP A 18 -10.44 0.95 -7.74
C ASP A 18 -10.43 -0.58 -7.58
N GLU A 19 -9.87 -1.31 -8.56
CA GLU A 19 -9.63 -2.75 -8.48
C GLU A 19 -8.57 -3.11 -7.44
N ILE A 20 -7.46 -2.36 -7.41
CA ILE A 20 -6.42 -2.47 -6.36
C ILE A 20 -7.01 -2.21 -4.97
N LEU A 21 -7.77 -1.13 -4.83
CA LEU A 21 -8.44 -0.78 -3.58
C LEU A 21 -9.48 -1.83 -3.18
N SER A 22 -10.17 -2.45 -4.14
CA SER A 22 -11.13 -3.53 -3.89
C SER A 22 -10.45 -4.82 -3.43
N THR A 23 -9.32 -5.21 -4.04
CA THR A 23 -8.53 -6.38 -3.60
C THR A 23 -8.00 -6.17 -2.19
N ILE A 24 -7.47 -4.98 -1.89
CA ILE A 24 -7.05 -4.63 -0.53
C ILE A 24 -8.25 -4.58 0.41
N ALA A 25 -9.41 -4.05 0.00
CA ALA A 25 -10.60 -4.02 0.85
C ALA A 25 -11.14 -5.42 1.14
N LEU A 26 -11.05 -6.35 0.18
CA LEU A 26 -11.40 -7.76 0.38
C LEU A 26 -10.42 -8.45 1.35
N GLU A 27 -9.14 -8.11 1.29
CA GLU A 27 -8.10 -8.72 2.12
C GLU A 27 -7.92 -8.03 3.49
N PHE A 28 -8.25 -6.73 3.60
CA PHE A 28 -7.91 -5.84 4.73
C PHE A 28 -9.01 -4.85 5.15
N GLY A 29 -10.17 -4.80 4.50
CA GLY A 29 -11.15 -3.71 4.62
C GLY A 29 -11.49 -3.33 6.06
N ASP A 30 -11.80 -4.32 6.90
CA ASP A 30 -12.15 -4.09 8.31
C ASP A 30 -10.95 -3.73 9.20
N HIS A 31 -9.73 -4.06 8.80
CA HIS A 31 -8.52 -3.79 9.57
C HIS A 31 -7.95 -2.41 9.26
N PHE A 32 -8.09 -1.97 8.00
CA PHE A 32 -7.54 -0.72 7.51
C PHE A 32 -8.23 0.52 8.11
N GLU A 33 -9.56 0.49 8.26
CA GLU A 33 -10.32 1.58 8.86
C GLU A 33 -10.03 1.76 10.35
N LYS A 34 -9.63 0.68 11.04
CA LYS A 34 -9.37 0.67 12.49
C LYS A 34 -7.99 1.22 12.86
N LEU A 35 -7.09 1.42 11.89
CA LEU A 35 -5.77 1.99 12.16
C LEU A 35 -5.87 3.51 12.37
N THR A 36 -5.26 3.99 13.45
CA THR A 36 -5.03 5.43 13.68
C THR A 36 -4.11 6.02 12.60
N ILE A 37 -4.08 7.35 12.48
CA ILE A 37 -3.19 8.04 11.51
C ILE A 37 -1.71 7.67 11.74
N ILE A 38 -1.27 7.60 13.01
CA ILE A 38 0.11 7.22 13.36
C ILE A 38 0.40 5.79 12.89
N GLN A 39 -0.53 4.86 13.14
CA GLN A 39 -0.42 3.48 12.69
C GLN A 39 -0.42 3.35 11.17
N LYS A 40 -1.22 4.14 10.45
CA LYS A 40 -1.21 4.17 8.98
C LYS A 40 0.13 4.67 8.42
N ARG A 41 0.76 5.66 9.06
CA ARG A 41 2.09 6.15 8.67
C ARG A 41 3.18 5.11 8.90
N GLU A 42 3.16 4.45 10.05
CA GLU A 42 4.10 3.38 10.36
C GLU A 42 3.87 2.18 9.42
N ALA A 43 2.62 1.76 9.20
CA ALA A 43 2.28 0.73 8.24
C ALA A 43 2.78 1.07 6.83
N LEU A 44 2.67 2.33 6.39
CA LEU A 44 3.19 2.75 5.08
C LEU A 44 4.71 2.60 5.00
N ALA A 45 5.44 2.97 6.05
CA ALA A 45 6.88 2.80 6.11
C ALA A 45 7.28 1.33 6.04
N VAL A 46 6.58 0.47 6.80
CA VAL A 46 6.75 -1.00 6.78
C VAL A 46 6.57 -1.53 5.36
N MET A 47 5.43 -1.21 4.75
CA MET A 47 5.08 -1.74 3.43
C MET A 47 6.05 -1.25 2.36
N GLY A 48 6.52 0.00 2.44
CA GLY A 48 7.54 0.53 1.53
C GLY A 48 8.86 -0.24 1.61
N LEU A 49 9.28 -0.63 2.82
CA LEU A 49 10.48 -1.43 3.05
C LEU A 49 10.30 -2.88 2.58
N THR A 50 9.12 -3.46 2.77
CA THR A 50 8.83 -4.86 2.39
C THR A 50 8.25 -5.04 0.99
N THR A 51 8.11 -3.97 0.21
CA THR A 51 7.70 -4.07 -1.21
C THR A 51 8.84 -4.64 -2.06
N PHE A 52 10.09 -4.35 -1.67
CA PHE A 52 11.30 -4.75 -2.40
C PHE A 52 12.09 -5.87 -1.71
N ALA A 53 11.58 -6.37 -0.58
CA ALA A 53 12.16 -7.45 0.20
C ALA A 53 11.08 -8.50 0.50
N GLU A 54 11.43 -9.78 0.53
CA GLU A 54 10.47 -10.87 0.75
C GLU A 54 9.90 -10.84 2.17
N SER A 55 10.69 -10.36 3.13
CA SER A 55 10.33 -10.25 4.55
C SER A 55 10.79 -8.94 5.18
N LEU A 56 10.22 -8.64 6.35
CA LEU A 56 10.62 -7.50 7.17
C LEU A 56 12.07 -7.61 7.66
N SER A 57 12.49 -8.82 8.04
CA SER A 57 13.88 -9.09 8.44
C SER A 57 14.86 -8.82 7.30
N GLU A 58 14.50 -9.21 6.08
CA GLU A 58 15.34 -8.95 4.91
C GLU A 58 15.43 -7.46 4.61
N ALA A 59 14.30 -6.72 4.72
CA ALA A 59 14.29 -5.28 4.54
C ALA A 59 15.20 -4.55 5.56
N GLN A 60 15.19 -4.98 6.82
CA GLN A 60 16.07 -4.41 7.86
C GLN A 60 17.56 -4.59 7.53
N VAL A 61 17.93 -5.76 7.02
CA VAL A 61 19.30 -6.06 6.57
C VAL A 61 19.65 -5.24 5.32
N MET A 62 18.77 -5.26 4.32
CA MET A 62 18.98 -4.61 3.01
C MET A 62 19.10 -3.08 3.13
N PHE A 63 18.26 -2.45 3.96
CA PHE A 63 18.25 -1.00 4.13
C PHE A 63 19.02 -0.51 5.35
N HIS A 64 19.73 -1.41 6.06
CA HIS A 64 20.45 -1.10 7.30
C HIS A 64 19.60 -0.29 8.30
N CYS A 65 18.31 -0.59 8.40
CA CYS A 65 17.37 0.16 9.22
C CYS A 65 16.90 -0.67 10.41
N SER A 66 16.90 -0.04 11.60
CA SER A 66 16.22 -0.59 12.77
C SER A 66 14.84 0.04 12.81
N VAL A 67 13.85 -0.69 12.32
CA VAL A 67 12.48 -0.19 12.36
C VAL A 67 11.88 -0.60 13.70
N MET A 68 11.69 0.37 14.59
CA MET A 68 10.95 0.16 15.83
C MET A 68 9.45 0.16 15.52
N PHE A 69 8.89 -1.04 15.37
CA PHE A 69 7.47 -1.26 15.17
C PHE A 69 6.75 -1.23 16.52
N SER A 70 6.25 -0.08 16.94
CA SER A 70 5.61 0.05 18.25
C SER A 70 4.11 0.33 18.15
N CYS A 71 3.63 0.94 17.06
CA CYS A 71 2.22 1.34 16.99
C CYS A 71 1.39 0.40 16.14
N VAL A 72 1.95 -0.24 15.11
CA VAL A 72 1.17 -1.09 14.20
C VAL A 72 0.87 -2.45 14.84
N PRO A 73 -0.39 -2.92 14.82
CA PRO A 73 -0.75 -4.24 15.35
C PRO A 73 -0.01 -5.40 14.67
N ARG A 74 0.44 -6.40 15.44
CA ARG A 74 1.18 -7.58 14.93
C ARG A 74 0.46 -8.32 13.79
N ASN A 75 -0.86 -8.39 13.84
CA ASN A 75 -1.68 -9.02 12.81
C ASN A 75 -1.57 -8.33 11.44
N PHE A 76 -1.33 -7.02 11.39
CA PHE A 76 -1.07 -6.33 10.13
C PHE A 76 0.18 -6.89 9.43
N TYR A 77 1.27 -7.08 10.17
CA TYR A 77 2.51 -7.65 9.64
C TYR A 77 2.33 -9.07 9.12
N LEU A 78 1.68 -9.92 9.92
CA LEU A 78 1.43 -11.32 9.54
C LEU A 78 0.56 -11.43 8.28
N LEU A 79 -0.37 -10.49 8.08
CA LEU A 79 -1.18 -10.43 6.88
C LEU A 79 -0.39 -9.86 5.69
N ALA A 80 0.40 -8.80 5.90
CA ALA A 80 1.23 -8.19 4.87
C ALA A 80 2.28 -9.17 4.30
N GLU A 81 2.82 -10.06 5.13
CA GLU A 81 3.76 -11.11 4.69
C GLU A 81 3.10 -12.13 3.75
N GLN A 82 1.79 -12.37 3.88
CA GLN A 82 1.04 -13.30 3.02
C GLN A 82 0.69 -12.69 1.66
N LEU A 83 0.86 -11.38 1.50
CA LEU A 83 0.58 -10.70 0.24
C LEU A 83 1.64 -11.01 -0.82
N THR A 84 1.17 -11.18 -2.05
CA THR A 84 2.02 -11.13 -3.24
C THR A 84 2.72 -9.75 -3.35
N PRO A 85 3.82 -9.63 -4.11
CA PRO A 85 4.47 -8.34 -4.31
C PRO A 85 3.52 -7.24 -4.82
N ASP A 86 2.62 -7.58 -5.75
CA ASP A 86 1.60 -6.66 -6.25
C ASP A 86 0.60 -6.26 -5.17
N GLY A 87 0.20 -7.19 -4.28
CA GLY A 87 -0.65 -6.91 -3.12
C GLY A 87 0.02 -5.95 -2.12
N ARG A 88 1.34 -6.10 -1.89
CA ARG A 88 2.11 -5.19 -1.02
C ARG A 88 2.22 -3.79 -1.61
N LEU A 89 2.45 -3.69 -2.92
CA LEU A 89 2.48 -2.42 -3.64
C LEU A 89 1.10 -1.73 -3.60
N ALA A 90 0.06 -2.49 -3.88
CA ALA A 90 -1.34 -2.09 -3.75
C ALA A 90 -1.62 -1.50 -2.36
N LEU A 91 -1.31 -2.24 -1.30
CA LEU A 91 -1.50 -1.80 0.09
C LEU A 91 -0.71 -0.53 0.42
N SER A 92 0.52 -0.42 -0.07
CA SER A 92 1.33 0.81 0.07
C SER A 92 0.64 2.02 -0.56
N ILE A 93 0.08 1.87 -1.76
CA ILE A 93 -0.65 2.94 -2.45
C ILE A 93 -1.91 3.33 -1.68
N ALA A 94 -2.68 2.35 -1.19
CA ALA A 94 -3.89 2.60 -0.40
C ALA A 94 -3.58 3.34 0.91
N LEU A 95 -2.52 2.93 1.63
CA LEU A 95 -2.04 3.62 2.83
C LEU A 95 -1.69 5.08 2.53
N ALA A 96 -0.89 5.32 1.48
CA ALA A 96 -0.49 6.66 1.06
C ALA A 96 -1.69 7.54 0.68
N GLN A 97 -2.66 6.97 -0.06
CA GLN A 97 -3.89 7.69 -0.42
C GLN A 97 -4.73 8.02 0.80
N SER A 98 -4.92 7.06 1.71
CA SER A 98 -5.71 7.28 2.92
C SER A 98 -5.13 8.39 3.79
N LEU A 99 -3.80 8.51 3.87
CA LEU A 99 -3.12 9.55 4.63
C LEU A 99 -3.25 10.94 3.99
N ARG A 100 -3.34 11.01 2.65
CA ARG A 100 -3.54 12.27 1.91
C ARG A 100 -4.93 12.87 2.13
N THR A 101 -5.94 12.06 2.43
CA THR A 101 -7.28 12.55 2.75
C THR A 101 -7.34 13.27 4.11
N TYR A 102 -6.36 13.07 4.99
CA TYR A 102 -6.29 13.69 6.33
C TYR A 102 -5.27 14.86 6.41
N SER A 103 -4.63 15.22 5.29
CA SER A 103 -3.69 16.34 5.18
C SER A 103 -4.32 17.53 4.48
#